data_AF-A0A645JJR8-F1
#
_entry.id   AF-A0A645JJR8-F1
#
_cell.length_a   1.000
_cell.length_b   1.000
_cell.length_c   1.000
_cell.angle_alpha   90.00
_cell.angle_beta   90.00
_cell.angle_gamma   90.00
#
_symmetry.space_group_name_H-M   'P 1'
#
loop_
_entity.id
_entity.type
_entity.pdbx_description
1 polymer ?
#
loop_
_entity_poly.entity_id
_entity_poly.type
_entity_poly.pdbx_seq_one_letter_code
_entity_poly.pdbx_strand_id
1 'polypeptide(L)' 'MIVSREAAQAKQDRDARFDCETVCDCPLGKHASVDDVANAVLFFLSPDGDGVTGQTLYVSGGEIMPMP' A
#
# COMPACT_ATOMS: atom_id res chain seq x y z
N MET A 1 -32.30 1.68 -0.86
CA MET A 1 -32.24 0.55 -1.81
C MET A 1 -30.80 0.45 -2.33
N ILE A 2 -29.92 -0.11 -1.51
CA ILE A 2 -29.18 -1.39 -1.70
C ILE A 2 -28.12 -1.43 -2.83
N VAL A 3 -27.45 -0.33 -3.21
CA VAL A 3 -26.36 -0.44 -4.22
C VAL A 3 -25.03 0.27 -3.88
N SER A 4 -24.88 0.86 -2.68
CA SER A 4 -23.64 1.57 -2.33
C SER A 4 -22.71 0.83 -1.37
N ARG A 5 -23.17 -0.25 -0.72
CA ARG A 5 -22.31 -1.05 0.17
C ARG A 5 -21.67 -2.26 -0.53
N GLU A 6 -22.26 -2.77 -1.60
CA GLU A 6 -21.81 -4.01 -2.24
C GLU A 6 -20.50 -3.83 -3.04
N ALA A 7 -20.30 -2.68 -3.69
CA ALA A 7 -19.05 -2.37 -4.38
C ALA A 7 -17.87 -2.12 -3.41
N ALA A 8 -18.15 -1.64 -2.20
CA ALA A 8 -17.16 -1.52 -1.14
C ALA A 8 -16.82 -2.90 -0.53
N GLN A 9 -17.84 -3.75 -0.33
CA GLN A 9 -17.68 -5.09 0.23
C GLN A 9 -16.90 -6.03 -0.71
N ALA A 10 -17.13 -5.97 -2.02
CA ALA A 10 -16.42 -6.79 -3.01
C ALA A 10 -14.93 -6.43 -3.16
N LYS A 11 -14.54 -5.22 -2.74
CA LYS A 11 -13.14 -4.80 -2.73
C LYS A 11 -12.42 -5.33 -1.48
N GLN A 12 -13.12 -5.32 -0.35
CA GLN A 12 -12.63 -5.83 0.94
C GLN A 12 -12.44 -7.36 0.95
N ASP A 13 -13.22 -8.09 0.15
CA ASP A 13 -13.14 -9.56 0.06
C ASP A 13 -11.94 -10.07 -0.80
N ARG A 14 -11.37 -9.22 -1.67
CA ARG A 14 -10.10 -9.55 -2.37
C ARG A 14 -8.87 -9.32 -1.51
N ASP A 15 -8.93 -8.31 -0.64
CA ASP A 15 -7.84 -7.95 0.26
C ASP A 15 -7.65 -9.04 1.35
N ALA A 16 -8.72 -9.77 1.68
CA ALA A 16 -8.72 -10.88 2.64
C ALA A 16 -8.03 -12.18 2.15
N ARG A 17 -7.62 -12.27 0.88
CA ARG A 17 -6.88 -13.45 0.36
C ARG A 17 -5.37 -13.38 0.55
N PHE A 18 -4.83 -12.22 0.92
CA PHE A 18 -3.42 -12.08 1.28
C PHE A 18 -3.27 -12.33 2.79
N ASP A 19 -3.57 -13.56 3.20
CA ASP A 19 -3.31 -14.00 4.57
C ASP A 19 -1.81 -13.91 4.86
N CYS A 20 -1.50 -13.33 6.01
CA CYS A 20 -0.16 -13.09 6.53
C CYS A 20 0.63 -14.38 6.89
N GLU A 21 0.14 -15.55 6.47
CA GLU A 21 0.74 -16.86 6.80
C GLU A 21 1.87 -17.24 5.83
N THR A 22 1.95 -16.60 4.67
CA THR A 22 3.13 -16.72 3.81
C THR A 22 4.16 -15.70 4.27
N VAL A 23 5.26 -16.19 4.87
CA VAL A 23 6.43 -15.35 5.18
C VAL A 23 6.83 -14.63 3.90
N CYS A 24 6.58 -13.32 3.87
CA CYS A 24 6.92 -12.49 2.73
C CYS A 24 8.44 -12.40 2.68
N ASP A 25 9.06 -12.80 1.55
CA ASP A 25 10.52 -12.75 1.34
C ASP A 25 11.07 -11.32 1.18
N CYS A 26 10.23 -10.35 1.53
CA CYS A 26 10.53 -8.94 1.55
C CYS A 26 11.33 -8.62 2.83
N PRO A 27 12.32 -7.71 2.79
CA PRO A 27 13.15 -7.38 3.95
C PRO A 27 12.38 -6.98 5.22
N LEU A 28 11.20 -6.39 5.07
CA LEU A 28 10.33 -6.01 6.19
C LEU A 28 9.50 -7.17 6.76
N GLY A 29 9.55 -8.36 6.16
CA GLY A 29 8.86 -9.57 6.62
C GLY A 29 7.33 -9.48 6.60
N LYS A 30 6.78 -8.41 6.03
CA LYS A 30 5.34 -8.18 5.87
C LYS A 30 5.05 -7.70 4.46
N HIS A 31 3.91 -8.13 3.92
CA HIS A 31 3.37 -7.54 2.69
C HIS A 31 2.95 -6.08 2.96
N ALA A 32 3.13 -5.22 1.96
CA ALA A 32 2.61 -3.87 2.02
C ALA A 32 1.08 -3.90 2.01
N SER A 33 0.47 -3.22 2.97
CA SER A 33 -0.98 -3.09 3.07
C SER A 33 -1.49 -1.84 2.34
N VAL A 34 -2.80 -1.79 2.09
CA VAL A 34 -3.46 -0.58 1.58
C VAL A 34 -3.23 0.65 2.47
N ASP A 35 -3.11 0.43 3.79
CA ASP A 35 -2.85 1.49 4.76
C ASP A 35 -1.41 2.03 4.65
N ASP A 36 -0.43 1.18 4.34
CA ASP A 36 0.96 1.63 4.13
C ASP A 36 1.02 2.60 2.91
N VAL A 37 0.28 2.31 1.84
CA VAL A 37 0.18 3.19 0.66
C VAL A 37 -0.54 4.50 1.01
N ALA A 38 -1.64 4.42 1.75
CA ALA A 38 -2.40 5.61 2.16
C ALA A 38 -1.55 6.55 3.02
N ASN A 39 -0.77 6.00 3.96
CA ASN A 39 0.14 6.78 4.79
C ASN A 39 1.27 7.44 3.98
N ALA A 40 1.80 6.75 2.97
CA ALA A 40 2.79 7.34 2.06
C ALA A 40 2.21 8.52 1.25
N VAL A 41 0.96 8.40 0.79
CA VAL A 41 0.27 9.51 0.12
C VAL A 41 0.02 10.67 1.09
N LEU A 42 -0.39 10.38 2.33
CA LEU A 42 -0.57 11.42 3.36
C LEU A 42 0.73 12.18 3.65
N PHE A 43 1.88 11.49 3.65
CA PHE A 43 3.17 12.14 3.79
C PHE A 43 3.44 13.14 2.65
N PHE A 44 3.19 12.76 1.40
CA PHE A 44 3.33 13.68 0.26
C PHE A 44 2.40 14.89 0.31
N LEU A 45 1.23 14.75 0.94
CA LEU A 45 0.28 15.85 1.12
C LEU A 45 0.59 16.72 2.35
N SER A 46 1.48 16.26 3.22
CA SER A 46 1.87 16.99 4.42
C SER A 46 2.86 18.11 4.07
N PRO A 47 3.02 19.14 4.95
CA PRO A 47 4.02 20.19 4.75
C PRO A 47 5.45 19.67 4.60
N ASP A 48 5.75 18.50 5.16
CA ASP A 48 7.08 17.87 5.08
C ASP A 48 7.38 17.32 3.67
N GLY A 49 6.33 17.07 2.87
CA GLY A 49 6.42 16.55 1.50
C GLY A 49 6.51 17.62 0.41
N ASP A 50 6.42 18.92 0.75
CA ASP A 50 6.26 20.03 -0.22
C ASP A 50 7.40 20.08 -1.28
N GLY A 51 8.61 19.67 -0.89
CA GLY A 51 9.77 19.62 -1.79
C GLY A 51 9.90 18.34 -2.61
N VAL A 52 9.05 17.32 -2.38
CA VAL A 52 9.21 15.99 -2.98
C VAL A 52 8.22 15.81 -4.13
N THR A 53 8.66 16.18 -5.34
CA THR A 53 7.86 16.11 -6.57
C THR A 53 8.61 15.40 -7.70
N GLY A 54 7.87 14.82 -8.65
CA GLY A 54 8.42 14.12 -9.82
C GLY A 54 9.01 12.73 -9.53
N GLN A 55 8.90 12.25 -8.29
CA GLN A 55 9.50 10.99 -7.85
C GLN A 55 8.50 9.84 -7.90
N THR A 56 8.98 8.65 -8.23
CA THR A 56 8.24 7.39 -8.06
C THR A 56 8.62 6.77 -6.72
N LEU A 57 7.65 6.63 -5.81
CA LEU A 57 7.84 5.96 -4.53
C LEU A 57 7.32 4.52 -4.59
N TYR A 58 8.19 3.56 -4.31
CA TYR A 58 7.83 2.16 -4.18
C TYR A 58 7.42 1.84 -2.73
N VAL A 59 6.15 1.49 -2.52
CA VAL A 59 5.62 1.05 -1.23
C VAL A 59 5.47 -0.47 -1.25
N SER A 60 6.61 -1.18 -1.29
CA SER A 60 6.66 -2.63 -1.47
C SER A 60 7.40 -3.36 -0.34
N GLY A 61 7.59 -2.70 0.80
CA GLY A 61 8.29 -3.28 1.95
C GLY A 61 9.80 -3.53 1.75
N GLY A 62 10.38 -3.14 0.62
CA GLY A 62 11.76 -3.44 0.24
C GLY A 62 11.94 -4.58 -0.77
N GLU A 63 10.85 -5.10 -1.34
CA GLU A 63 10.89 -6.14 -2.38
C GLU A 63 11.54 -5.62 -3.68
N ILE A 64 11.27 -4.38 -4.04
CA ILE A 64 11.84 -3.73 -5.22
C ILE A 64 13.07 -2.93 -4.78
N MET A 65 14.25 -3.40 -5.18
CA MET A 65 15.48 -2.63 -5.17
C MET A 65 15.82 -2.24 -6.62
N PRO A 66 15.65 -0.97 -7.03
CA PRO A 66 16.09 -0.54 -8.35
C PRO A 66 17.61 -0.69 -8.43
N MET A 67 18.08 -1.47 -9.40
CA MET A 67 19.50 -1.64 -9.69
C MET A 67 20.08 -0.29 -10.18
N PRO A 68 21.31 0.10 -9.79
CA PRO A 68 21.92 1.39 -10.15
C PRO A 68 22.19 1.56 -11.65
#